data_AF-A0A0F9FMR7-F1
#
_entry.id   AF-A0A0F9FMR7-F1
#
_cell.length_a   1.000
_cell.length_b   1.000
_cell.length_c   1.000
_cell.angle_alpha   90.00
_cell.angle_beta   90.00
_cell.angle_gamma   90.00
#
_symmetry.space_group_name_H-M   'P 1'
#
loop_
_entity.id
_entity.type
_entity.pdbx_description
1 polymer ?
#
loop_
_entity_poly.entity_id
_entity_poly.type
_entity_poly.pdbx_seq_one_letter_code
_entity_poly.pdbx_strand_id
1 'polypeptide(L)'
;MPPSSISVRVPATSANLGPGFDCLGLALDIWATISLSTKAPQGDHPLARMADNAARALFAAAELPPPPGYAATYEGSIPIARGLGA
;
A
#
# COMPACT_ATOMS: atom_id res chain seq x y z
N MET A 1 -4.09 21.74 12.58
CA MET A 1 -2.90 20.88 12.47
C MET A 1 -3.20 19.79 11.45
N PRO A 2 -2.30 19.49 10.50
CA PRO A 2 -2.49 18.36 9.60
C PRO A 2 -2.57 17.05 10.41
N PRO A 3 -3.33 16.05 9.95
CA PRO A 3 -3.48 14.78 10.66
C PRO A 3 -2.13 14.07 10.79
N SER A 4 -1.86 13.46 11.96
CA SER A 4 -0.60 12.73 12.21
C SER A 4 -0.60 11.31 11.64
N SER A 5 -1.70 10.87 11.03
CA SER A 5 -1.87 9.55 10.43
C SER A 5 -2.89 9.61 9.30
N ILE A 6 -2.64 8.86 8.25
CA ILE A 6 -3.59 8.61 7.14
C ILE A 6 -3.67 7.10 6.95
N SER A 7 -4.88 6.59 6.75
CA SER A 7 -5.15 5.17 6.51
C SER A 7 -5.99 5.01 5.25
N VAL A 8 -5.62 4.05 4.41
CA VAL A 8 -6.32 3.72 3.17
C VAL A 8 -6.66 2.25 3.17
N ARG A 9 -7.93 1.93 2.91
CA ARG A 9 -8.40 0.56 2.74
C ARG A 9 -8.42 0.24 1.24
N VAL A 10 -7.75 -0.84 0.85
CA VAL A 10 -7.56 -1.25 -0.56
C VAL A 10 -8.00 -2.71 -0.75
N PRO A 11 -8.64 -3.04 -1.88
CA PRO A 11 -8.99 -4.42 -2.20
C PRO A 11 -7.80 -5.17 -2.81
N ALA A 12 -7.81 -6.49 -2.68
CA ALA A 12 -7.02 -7.39 -3.51
C ALA A 12 -7.43 -7.25 -4.98
N THR A 13 -6.54 -7.60 -5.89
CA THR A 13 -6.82 -7.54 -7.33
C THR A 13 -6.40 -8.81 -8.04
N SER A 14 -7.11 -9.17 -9.12
CA SER A 14 -6.66 -10.18 -10.07
C SER A 14 -6.50 -9.53 -11.45
N ALA A 15 -5.43 -9.86 -12.15
CA ALA A 15 -5.11 -9.30 -13.47
C ALA A 15 -5.37 -10.32 -14.59
N ASN A 16 -5.30 -9.85 -15.84
CA ASN A 16 -5.37 -10.58 -17.10
C ASN A 16 -6.74 -11.21 -17.44
N LEU A 17 -7.43 -11.83 -16.48
CA LEU A 17 -8.78 -12.42 -16.64
C LEU A 17 -8.96 -13.26 -17.92
N GLY A 18 -7.95 -14.09 -18.25
CA GLY A 18 -7.91 -14.88 -19.49
C GLY A 18 -7.21 -14.11 -20.62
N PRO A 19 -7.88 -13.81 -21.75
CA PRO A 19 -7.25 -13.15 -22.90
C PRO A 19 -6.95 -11.66 -22.68
N GLY A 20 -7.39 -11.05 -21.58
CA GLY A 20 -7.19 -9.64 -21.26
C GLY A 20 -5.80 -9.31 -20.70
N PHE A 21 -4.77 -9.92 -21.27
CA PHE A 21 -3.39 -9.76 -20.84
C PHE A 21 -2.98 -8.28 -20.82
N ASP A 22 -2.43 -7.84 -19.69
CA ASP A 22 -1.93 -6.48 -19.47
C ASP A 22 -2.95 -5.35 -19.68
N CYS A 23 -4.26 -5.65 -19.57
CA CYS A 23 -5.30 -4.63 -19.71
C CYS A 23 -6.53 -4.84 -18.82
N LEU A 24 -6.84 -6.08 -18.43
CA LEU A 24 -7.97 -6.36 -17.53
C LEU A 24 -7.51 -6.58 -16.09
N GLY A 25 -8.27 -5.99 -15.16
CA GLY A 25 -8.12 -6.18 -13.73
C GLY A 25 -9.47 -6.20 -13.04
N LEU A 26 -9.58 -6.96 -11.95
CA LEU A 26 -10.78 -7.07 -11.12
C LEU A 26 -10.43 -6.85 -9.65
N ALA A 27 -11.13 -5.93 -8.99
CA ALA A 27 -11.09 -5.79 -7.54
C ALA A 27 -11.89 -6.92 -6.88
N LEU A 28 -11.32 -7.54 -5.86
CA LEU A 28 -11.94 -8.65 -5.12
C LEU A 28 -12.35 -8.18 -3.72
N ASP A 29 -13.37 -8.82 -3.14
CA ASP A 29 -13.86 -8.53 -1.78
C ASP A 29 -12.96 -9.14 -0.69
N ILE A 30 -11.64 -8.94 -0.83
CA ILE A 30 -10.59 -9.28 0.14
C ILE A 30 -9.80 -8.00 0.34
N TRP A 31 -9.58 -7.59 1.58
CA TRP A 31 -9.15 -6.22 1.86
C TRP A 31 -7.90 -6.16 2.73
N ALA A 32 -7.18 -5.06 2.57
CA ALA A 32 -6.14 -4.62 3.48
C ALA A 32 -6.28 -3.13 3.79
N THR A 33 -5.72 -2.73 4.93
CA THR A 33 -5.57 -1.34 5.36
C THR A 33 -4.08 -1.04 5.46
N ILE A 34 -3.65 0.01 4.77
CA ILE A 34 -2.30 0.56 4.83
C ILE A 34 -2.39 1.89 5.56
N SER A 35 -1.53 2.11 6.55
CA SER A 35 -1.47 3.40 7.26
C SER A 35 -0.08 4.01 7.21
N LEU A 36 -0.01 5.33 7.01
CA LEU A 36 1.20 6.13 7.15
C LEU A 36 1.03 7.07 8.34
N SER A 37 1.94 7.04 9.31
CA SER A 37 1.82 7.82 10.54
C SER A 37 3.18 8.31 11.02
N THR A 38 3.25 9.57 11.47
CA THR A 38 4.45 10.17 12.10
C THR A 38 4.62 9.77 13.58
N LYS A 39 3.68 8.98 14.11
CA LYS A 39 3.67 8.53 15.51
C LYS A 39 3.71 7.00 15.66
N ALA A 40 3.72 6.27 14.55
CA ALA A 40 3.73 4.82 14.57
C ALA A 40 5.18 4.27 14.55
N PRO A 41 5.42 3.11 15.17
CA PRO A 41 6.65 2.37 14.93
C PRO A 41 6.69 1.85 13.49
N GLN A 42 7.90 1.67 12.95
CA GLN A 42 8.08 1.03 11.64
C GLN A 42 7.53 -0.40 11.69
N GLY A 43 6.60 -0.73 10.79
CA GLY A 43 6.10 -2.09 10.66
C GLY A 43 7.14 -3.02 10.01
N ASP A 44 7.28 -4.24 10.54
CA ASP A 44 8.18 -5.28 9.98
C ASP A 44 7.50 -6.12 8.87
N HIS A 45 6.25 -5.79 8.52
CA HIS A 45 5.51 -6.52 7.50
C HIS A 45 6.02 -6.19 6.08
N PRO A 46 6.20 -7.17 5.16
CA PRO A 46 6.68 -6.91 3.80
C PRO A 46 5.86 -5.85 3.05
N LEU A 47 4.53 -5.92 3.15
CA LEU A 47 3.64 -4.95 2.51
C LEU A 47 3.70 -3.55 3.14
N ALA A 48 4.03 -3.44 4.43
CA ALA A 48 4.27 -2.14 5.07
C ALA A 48 5.55 -1.52 4.51
N ARG A 49 6.62 -2.31 4.33
CA ARG A 49 7.87 -1.84 3.69
C ARG A 49 7.66 -1.42 2.24
N MET A 50 6.86 -2.16 1.48
CA MET A 50 6.49 -1.78 0.12
C MET A 50 5.71 -0.46 0.09
N ALA A 51 4.76 -0.28 1.00
CA ALA A 51 4.02 0.98 1.14
C ALA A 51 4.93 2.16 1.51
N ASP A 52 5.89 1.97 2.42
CA ASP A 52 6.89 3.00 2.75
C ASP A 52 7.74 3.39 1.53
N ASN A 53 8.24 2.39 0.78
CA ASN A 53 9.00 2.64 -0.44
C ASN A 53 8.18 3.40 -1.50
N ALA A 54 6.91 3.02 -1.68
CA ALA A 54 6.00 3.70 -2.60
C ALA A 54 5.73 5.15 -2.16
N ALA A 55 5.54 5.39 -0.86
CA ALA A 55 5.38 6.73 -0.32
C ALA A 55 6.63 7.60 -0.55
N ARG A 56 7.83 7.05 -0.30
CA ARG A 56 9.11 7.73 -0.56
C ARG A 56 9.25 8.10 -2.03
N ALA A 57 8.93 7.16 -2.93
CA ALA A 57 8.97 7.40 -4.37
C ALA A 57 7.99 8.49 -4.79
N LEU A 58 6.78 8.50 -4.21
CA LEU A 58 5.78 9.54 -4.46
C LEU A 58 6.27 10.93 -4.02
N PHE A 59 6.81 11.07 -2.81
CA PHE A 59 7.36 12.34 -2.34
C PHE A 59 8.50 12.84 -3.22
N ALA A 60 9.41 11.93 -3.62
CA ALA A 60 10.50 12.25 -4.53
C ALA A 60 9.98 12.73 -5.90
N ALA A 61 9.02 12.02 -6.49
CA ALA A 61 8.43 12.37 -7.78
C ALA A 61 7.62 13.68 -7.74
N ALA A 62 7.03 13.99 -6.58
CA ALA A 62 6.30 15.24 -6.36
C ALA A 62 7.22 16.42 -5.99
N GLU A 63 8.54 16.20 -5.87
CA GLU A 63 9.52 17.19 -5.40
C GLU A 63 9.15 17.80 -4.03
N LEU A 64 8.51 17.01 -3.17
CA LEU A 64 8.08 17.41 -1.84
C LEU A 64 8.93 16.72 -0.77
N PRO A 65 9.35 17.44 0.29
CA PRO A 65 10.01 16.80 1.41
C PRO A 65 9.01 15.87 2.13
N PRO A 66 9.36 14.60 2.36
CA PRO A 66 8.50 13.73 3.14
C PRO A 66 8.44 14.20 4.60
N PRO A 67 7.34 13.92 5.33
CA PRO A 67 7.27 14.17 6.76
C PRO A 67 8.44 13.48 7.49
N PRO A 68 9.01 14.06 8.55
CA PRO A 68 10.04 13.38 9.32
C PRO A 68 9.42 12.23 10.12
N GLY A 69 10.13 11.09 10.15
CA GLY A 69 9.82 9.98 11.07
C GLY A 69 8.48 9.28 10.85
N TYR A 70 7.88 9.36 9.65
CA TYR A 70 6.71 8.52 9.36
C TYR A 70 7.10 7.07 9.16
N ALA A 71 6.17 6.20 9.53
CA ALA A 71 6.23 4.77 9.37
C ALA A 71 4.97 4.28 8.66
N ALA A 72 5.14 3.20 7.89
CA ALA A 72 4.04 2.47 7.28
C ALA A 72 3.66 1.26 8.13
N THR A 73 2.35 0.96 8.18
CA THR A 73 1.80 -0.29 8.72
C THR A 73 0.87 -0.94 7.71
N TYR A 74 0.70 -2.24 7.84
CA TYR A 74 -0.19 -3.06 7.02
C TYR A 74 -1.00 -3.97 7.92
N GLU A 75 -2.31 -4.01 7.69
CA GLU A 75 -3.25 -4.95 8.30
C GLU A 75 -4.14 -5.52 7.20
N GLY A 76 -4.24 -6.84 7.08
CA GLY A 76 -5.07 -7.44 6.05
C GLY A 76 -4.73 -8.89 5.80
N SER A 77 -5.59 -9.56 5.04
CA SER A 77 -5.50 -11.00 4.78
C SER A 77 -5.18 -11.34 3.32
N ILE A 78 -4.82 -10.34 2.49
CA ILE A 78 -4.48 -10.56 1.08
C ILE A 78 -3.25 -11.49 0.98
N PRO A 79 -3.37 -12.68 0.39
CA PRO A 79 -2.25 -13.62 0.27
C PRO A 79 -1.14 -13.08 -0.65
N ILE A 80 0.07 -12.98 -0.10
CA ILE A 80 1.27 -12.50 -0.81
C ILE A 80 1.74 -13.55 -1.83
N ALA A 81 2.11 -13.08 -3.02
CA ALA A 81 2.65 -13.90 -4.11
C ALA A 81 1.70 -15.04 -4.52
N ARG A 82 0.39 -14.76 -4.60
CA ARG A 82 -0.65 -15.69 -5.04
C ARG A 82 -1.50 -15.18 -6.21
N GLY A 83 -1.01 -14.17 -6.92
CA GLY A 83 -1.75 -13.57 -8.04
C GLY A 83 -2.92 -12.69 -7.60
N LEU A 84 -2.86 -12.17 -6.36
CA LEU A 84 -3.91 -11.36 -5.74
C LEU A 84 -3.49 -9.88 -5.53
N GLY A 85 -2.49 -9.42 -6.29
CA GLY A 85 -2.04 -8.03 -6.25
C GLY A 85 -1.30 -7.62 -4.98
N ALA A 86 -0.69 -8.60 -4.28
CA ALA A 86 0.13 -8.42 -3.08
C ALA A 86 1.31 -9.39 -3.05
#